data_AF-A0A7R9QU16-F1
#
_entry.id   AF-A0A7R9QU16-F1
#
_cell.length_a   1.000
_cell.length_b   1.000
_cell.length_c   1.000
_cell.angle_alpha   90.00
_cell.angle_beta   90.00
_cell.angle_gamma   90.00
#
_symmetry.space_group_name_H-M   'P 1'
#
loop_
_entity.id
_entity.type
_entity.pdbx_description
1 polymer ?
#
loop_
_entity_poly.entity_id
_entity_poly.type
_entity_poly.pdbx_seq_one_letter_code
_entity_poly.pdbx_strand_id
1 'polypeptide(L)'
;MSSCEVLMDSQSLQPLRYSSLEWRFQTQLASRAARDQLKPEVILKFELNGESDVKKYVTVVCDVSNLVHIHDVLEEALMTARSQHLLKIVRRVAKTADK
;
A
#
# COMPACT_ATOMS: atom_id res chain seq x y z
N MET A 1 19.50 -2.53 12.32
CA MET A 1 19.39 -3.74 11.48
C MET A 1 18.10 -4.46 11.82
N SER A 2 17.07 -4.26 11.01
CA SER A 2 16.10 -5.30 10.68
C SER A 2 15.55 -4.89 9.33
N SER A 3 16.18 -5.41 8.28
CA SER A 3 15.72 -5.24 6.91
C SER A 3 14.38 -5.97 6.85
N CYS A 4 13.29 -5.24 6.71
CA CYS A 4 12.00 -5.84 6.41
C CYS A 4 12.05 -6.25 4.94
N GLU A 5 12.72 -7.37 4.66
CA GLU A 5 12.65 -8.05 3.37
C GLU A 5 11.21 -8.55 3.23
N VAL A 6 10.37 -7.69 2.64
CA VAL A 6 9.16 -8.17 2.00
C VAL A 6 9.64 -9.00 0.82
N LEU A 7 9.77 -10.31 1.05
CA LEU A 7 9.77 -11.34 0.03
C LEU A 7 8.48 -11.15 -0.78
N MET A 8 8.57 -10.34 -1.85
CA MET A 8 7.63 -10.44 -2.94
C MET A 8 7.94 -11.74 -3.64
N ASP A 9 7.30 -12.80 -3.17
CA ASP A 9 7.27 -14.10 -3.81
C ASP A 9 6.72 -13.90 -5.23
N SER A 10 7.60 -13.98 -6.21
CA SER A 10 7.32 -13.70 -7.63
C SER A 10 6.65 -14.89 -8.33
N GLN A 11 6.06 -15.81 -7.58
CA GLN A 11 5.35 -16.96 -8.13
C GLN A 11 3.88 -16.91 -7.69
N SER A 12 2.98 -16.70 -8.68
CA SER A 12 1.51 -16.76 -8.58
C SER A 12 0.75 -15.59 -7.94
N LEU A 13 1.21 -14.34 -8.07
CA LEU A 13 0.32 -13.20 -7.82
C LEU A 13 -0.73 -13.11 -8.94
N GLN A 14 -1.83 -13.86 -8.80
CA GLN A 14 -3.08 -13.46 -9.45
C GLN A 14 -3.31 -11.98 -9.13
N PRO A 15 -3.71 -11.16 -10.12
CA PRO A 15 -3.85 -9.72 -9.93
C PRO A 15 -4.93 -9.43 -8.89
N LEU A 16 -4.51 -9.18 -7.65
CA LEU A 16 -5.36 -8.76 -6.54
C LEU A 16 -5.81 -7.33 -6.81
N ARG A 17 -7.12 -7.13 -6.90
CA ARG A 17 -7.71 -5.82 -7.12
C ARG A 17 -7.96 -5.15 -5.78
N TYR A 18 -7.40 -3.97 -5.59
CA TYR A 18 -7.71 -3.15 -4.42
C TYR A 18 -9.21 -2.84 -4.39
N SER A 19 -9.84 -3.08 -3.24
CA SER A 19 -11.27 -2.84 -3.01
C SER A 19 -11.48 -1.68 -2.03
N SER A 20 -10.83 -1.75 -0.87
CA SER A 20 -11.03 -0.80 0.23
C SER A 20 -9.80 -0.70 1.14
N LEU A 21 -9.71 0.41 1.87
CA LEU A 21 -8.74 0.68 2.92
C LEU A 21 -9.48 1.20 4.14
N GLU A 22 -9.33 0.49 5.26
CA GLU A 22 -9.71 0.96 6.58
C GLU A 22 -8.44 1.34 7.34
N TRP A 23 -8.50 2.40 8.15
CA TRP A 23 -7.36 2.82 8.96
C TRP A 23 -7.76 3.14 10.40
N ARG A 24 -6.81 2.98 11.31
CA ARG A 24 -6.96 3.34 12.72
C ARG A 24 -5.67 3.95 13.24
N PHE A 25 -5.74 5.17 13.73
CA PHE A 25 -4.67 5.77 14.52
C PHE A 25 -4.82 5.37 15.99
N GLN A 26 -3.74 4.95 16.61
CA GLN A 26 -3.68 4.65 18.03
C GLN A 26 -2.40 5.23 18.64
N THR A 27 -2.45 5.52 19.93
CA THR A 27 -1.26 5.94 20.65
C THR A 27 -1.26 5.35 22.04
N GLN A 28 -0.10 4.89 22.49
CA GLN A 28 0.09 4.50 23.88
C GLN A 28 0.51 5.75 24.65
N LEU A 29 -0.45 6.35 25.36
CA LEU A 29 -0.15 7.32 26.40
C LEU A 29 0.21 6.53 27.64
N ALA A 30 1.38 6.79 28.21
CA ALA A 30 1.69 6.18 29.48
C ALA A 30 1.98 7.22 30.58
N SER A 31 1.85 6.75 31.82
CA SER A 31 1.54 7.60 32.96
C SER A 31 2.75 7.86 33.86
N ARG A 32 2.78 9.11 34.39
CA ARG A 32 3.54 9.75 35.49
C ARG A 32 5.01 9.39 35.78
N ALA A 33 5.56 8.26 35.35
CA ALA A 33 6.89 7.80 35.73
C ALA A 33 7.87 7.62 34.54
N ALA A 34 7.42 7.59 33.28
CA ALA A 34 8.34 7.50 32.15
C ALA A 34 8.16 8.70 31.19
N ARG A 35 9.27 9.38 30.88
CA ARG A 35 9.28 10.62 30.10
C ARG A 35 9.08 10.39 28.59
N ASP A 36 9.23 9.15 28.12
CA ASP A 36 9.08 8.74 26.71
C ASP A 36 7.82 7.90 26.48
N GLN A 37 6.63 8.52 26.50
CA GLN A 37 5.36 7.79 26.52
C GLN A 37 4.30 8.33 25.54
N LEU A 38 4.74 8.62 24.30
CA LEU A 38 3.82 8.77 23.19
C LEU A 38 4.38 8.00 21.99
N LYS A 39 3.90 6.77 21.80
CA LYS A 39 4.19 5.97 20.60
C LYS A 39 2.97 6.00 19.69
N PRO A 40 2.90 6.91 18.70
CA PRO A 40 1.83 6.90 17.71
C PRO A 40 2.02 5.72 16.74
N GLU A 41 0.94 5.02 16.46
CA GLU A 41 0.89 3.92 15.49
C GLU A 41 -0.34 4.07 14.60
N VAL A 42 -0.18 3.81 13.31
CA VAL A 42 -1.27 3.78 12.33
C VAL A 42 -1.41 2.35 11.84
N ILE A 43 -2.60 1.79 11.98
CA ILE A 43 -2.96 0.48 11.43
C ILE A 43 -3.70 0.72 10.13
N LEU A 44 -3.22 0.13 9.05
CA LEU A 44 -3.82 0.14 7.72
C LEU A 44 -4.31 -1.27 7.40
N LYS A 45 -5.58 -1.42 7.04
CA LYS A 45 -6.20 -2.69 6.65
C LYS A 45 -6.71 -2.58 5.22
N PHE A 46 -6.07 -3.29 4.32
CA PHE A 46 -6.41 -3.37 2.91
C PHE A 46 -7.35 -4.54 2.66
N GLU A 47 -8.44 -4.29 1.94
CA GLU A 47 -9.31 -5.30 1.36
C GLU A 47 -8.95 -5.46 -0.12
N LEU A 48 -8.60 -6.68 -0.51
CA LEU A 48 -8.17 -7.05 -1.85
C LEU A 48 -9.09 -8.14 -2.38
N ASN A 49 -9.57 -7.98 -3.61
CA ASN A 49 -10.41 -8.95 -4.29
C ASN A 49 -9.55 -9.84 -5.20
N GLY A 50 -9.61 -11.16 -5.00
CA GLY A 50 -9.00 -12.14 -5.91
C GLY A 50 -9.86 -12.42 -7.14
N GLU A 51 -9.39 -13.30 -8.03
CA GLU A 51 -10.16 -13.74 -9.21
C GLU A 51 -11.40 -14.56 -8.83
N SER A 52 -11.36 -15.30 -7.73
CA SER A 52 -12.43 -16.20 -7.30
C SER A 52 -13.45 -15.56 -6.35
N ASP A 53 -13.60 -14.23 -6.39
CA ASP A 53 -14.45 -13.44 -5.47
C ASP A 53 -14.10 -13.59 -3.97
N VAL A 54 -12.93 -14.17 -3.69
CA VAL A 54 -12.42 -14.31 -2.32
C VAL A 54 -11.80 -12.99 -1.90
N LYS A 55 -12.33 -12.40 -0.83
CA LYS A 55 -11.78 -11.22 -0.17
C LYS A 55 -10.56 -11.61 0.66
N LYS A 56 -9.42 -10.98 0.37
CA LYS A 56 -8.18 -11.08 1.13
C LYS A 56 -7.96 -9.79 1.91
N TYR A 57 -7.68 -9.92 3.20
CA TYR A 57 -7.36 -8.77 4.05
C TYR A 57 -5.87 -8.76 4.36
N VAL A 58 -5.24 -7.59 4.22
CA VAL A 58 -3.82 -7.38 4.58
C VAL A 58 -3.77 -6.24 5.58
N THR A 59 -3.26 -6.51 6.77
CA THR A 59 -3.11 -5.50 7.83
C THR A 59 -1.65 -5.15 8.00
N VAL A 60 -1.33 -3.85 7.98
CA VAL A 60 0.01 -3.31 8.14
C VAL A 60 -0.01 -2.30 9.28
N VAL A 61 0.98 -2.36 10.16
CA VAL A 61 1.19 -1.36 11.20
C VAL A 61 2.35 -0.48 10.79
N CYS A 62 2.12 0.83 10.78
CA CYS A 62 3.07 1.84 10.35
C CYS A 62 3.31 2.87 11.45
N ASP A 63 4.54 3.35 11.54
CA ASP A 63 4.84 4.60 12.22
C ASP A 63 4.67 5.79 11.26
N VAL A 64 4.88 7.00 11.77
CA VAL A 64 4.71 8.24 11.00
C VAL A 64 5.69 8.32 9.82
N SER A 65 6.94 7.90 10.01
CA SER A 65 7.96 7.88 8.95
C SER A 65 7.55 6.97 7.79
N ASN A 66 7.07 5.77 8.11
CA ASN A 66 6.61 4.82 7.10
C ASN A 66 5.38 5.34 6.37
N LEU A 67 4.47 6.04 7.05
CA LEU A 67 3.29 6.61 6.40
C LEU A 67 3.66 7.72 5.41
N VAL A 68 4.60 8.60 5.77
CA VAL A 68 5.13 9.63 4.85
C VAL A 68 5.81 8.98 3.66
N HIS A 69 6.63 7.96 3.90
CA HIS A 69 7.30 7.24 2.81
C HIS A 69 6.31 6.57 1.85
N ILE A 70 5.27 5.91 2.37
CA ILE A 70 4.22 5.30 1.55
C ILE A 70 3.49 6.35 0.71
N HIS A 71 3.17 7.50 1.30
CA HIS A 71 2.58 8.61 0.57
C HIS A 71 3.44 9.04 -0.61
N ASP A 72 4.73 9.31 -0.38
CA ASP A 72 5.62 9.84 -1.41
C ASP A 72 5.81 8.86 -2.57
N VAL A 73 5.99 7.57 -2.25
CA VAL A 73 6.11 6.50 -3.27
C VAL A 73 4.83 6.35 -4.08
N LEU A 74 3.66 6.41 -3.44
CA LEU A 74 2.38 6.32 -4.14
C LEU A 74 2.12 7.55 -5.02
N GLU A 75 2.48 8.74 -4.56
CA GLU A 75 2.35 9.97 -5.34
C GLU A 75 3.28 9.96 -6.55
N GLU A 76 4.53 9.52 -6.40
CA GLU A 76 5.47 9.34 -7.49
C GLU A 76 4.95 8.33 -8.53
N ALA A 77 4.41 7.19 -8.07
CA ALA A 77 3.82 6.19 -8.94
C ALA A 77 2.60 6.74 -9.69
N LEU A 78 1.75 7.53 -9.04
CA LEU A 78 0.59 8.18 -9.66
C LEU A 78 1.01 9.19 -10.72
N MET A 79 2.02 10.02 -10.42
CA MET A 79 2.57 10.99 -11.36
C MET A 79 3.20 10.29 -12.58
N THR A 80 3.92 9.20 -12.34
CA THR A 80 4.50 8.36 -13.40
C THR A 80 3.40 7.75 -14.27
N ALA A 81 2.35 7.18 -13.67
CA ALA A 81 1.22 6.59 -14.39
C ALA A 81 0.46 7.61 -15.24
N ARG A 82 0.36 8.86 -14.78
CA ARG A 82 -0.23 9.98 -15.51
C ARG A 82 0.66 10.53 -16.62
N SER A 83 1.93 10.09 -16.71
CA SER A 83 2.84 10.57 -17.74
C SER A 83 2.27 10.31 -19.14
N GLN A 84 2.38 11.31 -20.02
CA GLN A 84 1.88 11.21 -21.39
C GLN A 84 2.53 10.06 -22.17
N HIS A 85 3.75 9.67 -21.80
CA HIS A 85 4.47 8.56 -22.41
C HIS A 85 3.79 7.22 -22.11
N LEU A 86 3.49 6.93 -20.84
CA LEU A 86 2.77 5.71 -20.47
C LEU A 86 1.34 5.69 -21.04
N LEU A 87 0.63 6.82 -20.99
CA LEU A 87 -0.70 6.94 -21.60
C LEU A 87 -0.68 6.67 -23.12
N LYS A 88 0.37 7.10 -23.83
CA LYS A 88 0.55 6.79 -25.26
C LYS A 88 0.78 5.29 -25.48
N ILE A 89 1.55 4.63 -24.61
CA ILE A 89 1.81 3.19 -24.69
C ILE A 89 0.52 2.39 -24.41
N VAL A 90 -0.18 2.70 -23.31
CA VAL A 90 -1.44 2.04 -22.94
C VAL A 90 -2.47 2.11 -24.07
N ARG A 91 -2.62 3.28 -24.71
CA ARG A 91 -3.51 3.43 -25.87
C ARG A 91 -3.09 2.59 -27.07
N ARG A 92 -1.79 2.41 -27.32
CA ARG A 92 -1.31 1.54 -28.40
C ARG A 92 -1.62 0.08 -28.10
N VAL A 93 -1.33 -0.37 -26.88
CA VAL A 93 -1.60 -1.75 -26.43
C VAL A 93 -3.09 -2.09 -26.50
N ALA A 94 -3.95 -1.19 -26.01
CA ALA A 94 -5.40 -1.37 -26.07
C ALA A 94 -5.93 -1.47 -27.52
N LYS A 95 -5.37 -0.70 -28.47
CA LYS A 95 -5.74 -0.79 -29.89
C LYS A 95 -5.31 -2.09 -30.56
N THR A 96 -4.21 -2.69 -30.12
CA THR A 96 -3.75 -4.00 -30.62
C THR A 96 -4.52 -5.18 -30.06
N ALA A 97 -5.20 -5.04 -28.93
CA ALA A 97 -6.02 -6.10 -28.33
C ALA A 97 -7.43 -6.22 -28.97
N ASP A 98 -7.84 -5.21 -29.75
CA ASP A 98 -9.18 -5.11 -30.36
C ASP A 98 -9.17 -5.51 -31.86
N LYS A 99 -8.11 -6.18 -32.32
CA LYS A 99 -7.89 -6.60 -33.72
C LYS A 99 -7.45 -8.05 -33.79
#